data_AF-A0A9E2SA88-F1
#
_entry.id   AF-A0A9E2SA88-F1
#
_cell.length_a   1.000
_cell.length_b   1.000
_cell.length_c   1.000
_cell.angle_alpha   90.00
_cell.angle_beta   90.00
_cell.angle_gamma   90.00
#
_symmetry.space_group_name_H-M   'P 1'
#
loop_
_entity.id
_entity.type
_entity.pdbx_description
1 polymer ?
#
loop_
_entity_poly.entity_id
_entity_poly.type
_entity_poly.pdbx_seq_one_letter_code
_entity_poly.pdbx_strand_id
1 'polypeptide(L)'
;MVKQLLIGLFLLAQQFSFGQVIDSVRTIIIDYGKGNYSLGRPGVYGKGEILELTRTQSGDFKFTRRLSIVASAGNDGKTLHKDSIRFSTKNLPPVPKEKIFYWLTQLNTDKQNFTQSFIEPRLATPERKEIVEIAKKYDELWKLKGFDADRTDSRKKIGEIQSFNMLDSFLHYQKIIINPEIVSADVYNDLKITTIGAGDTTEYHCQFFESPGQPISRYKHRSYSTVSKIVNLEANTAAQDFLPKHSMIYRVLDINTIIEDYIDWYLDKKM
;
A
#
# COMPACT_ATOMS: atom_id res chain seq x y z
N MET A 1 10.13 -28.07 -39.77
CA MET A 1 9.46 -28.42 -38.49
C MET A 1 10.29 -28.16 -37.24
N VAL A 2 11.62 -28.36 -37.22
CA VAL A 2 12.44 -28.17 -36.00
C VAL A 2 12.53 -26.70 -35.53
N LYS A 3 12.50 -25.72 -36.44
CA LYS A 3 12.58 -24.28 -36.08
C LYS A 3 11.31 -23.72 -35.42
N GLN A 4 10.13 -24.28 -35.67
CA GLN A 4 8.87 -23.82 -35.04
C GLN A 4 8.70 -24.36 -33.62
N LEU A 5 9.28 -25.54 -33.32
CA LEU A 5 9.25 -26.11 -31.97
C LEU A 5 10.14 -25.33 -30.98
N LEU A 6 11.28 -24.81 -31.45
CA LEU A 6 12.20 -23.99 -30.64
C LEU A 6 11.64 -22.61 -30.28
N ILE A 7 10.81 -22.01 -31.15
CA ILE A 7 10.13 -20.73 -30.87
C ILE A 7 9.00 -20.94 -29.85
N GLY A 8 8.28 -22.06 -29.91
CA GLY A 8 7.30 -22.45 -28.89
C GLY A 8 7.92 -22.67 -27.51
N LEU A 9 9.12 -23.27 -27.44
CA LEU A 9 9.86 -23.43 -26.19
C LEU A 9 10.44 -22.12 -25.65
N PHE A 10 10.89 -21.20 -26.51
CA PHE A 10 11.36 -19.88 -26.07
C PHE A 10 10.24 -18.98 -25.56
N LEU A 11 9.03 -19.07 -26.14
CA LEU A 11 7.86 -18.31 -25.66
C LEU A 11 7.30 -18.84 -24.33
N LEU A 12 7.47 -20.14 -24.04
CA LEU A 12 7.12 -20.73 -22.74
C LEU A 12 8.22 -20.59 -21.67
N ALA A 13 9.48 -20.38 -22.08
CA ALA A 13 10.62 -20.23 -21.17
C ALA A 13 10.86 -18.78 -20.69
N GLN A 14 10.22 -17.77 -21.29
CA GLN A 14 10.43 -16.36 -20.93
C GLN A 14 9.65 -15.85 -19.70
N GLN A 15 8.91 -16.70 -18.97
CA GLN A 15 8.17 -16.27 -17.76
C GLN A 15 8.47 -17.04 -16.47
N PHE A 16 9.32 -18.06 -16.50
CA PHE A 16 9.76 -18.71 -15.25
C PHE A 16 10.98 -18.00 -14.67
N SER A 17 10.76 -16.78 -14.15
CA SER A 17 11.62 -16.32 -13.05
C SER A 17 11.48 -17.37 -11.96
N PHE A 18 12.59 -18.06 -11.61
CA PHE A 18 12.69 -18.93 -10.44
C PHE A 18 12.41 -18.10 -9.18
N GLY A 19 11.15 -17.78 -8.94
CA GLY A 19 10.60 -17.30 -7.69
C GLY A 19 10.10 -18.50 -6.92
N GLN A 20 10.10 -18.38 -5.60
CA GLN A 20 9.45 -19.33 -4.69
C GLN A 20 8.23 -19.97 -5.35
N VAL A 21 8.22 -21.30 -5.49
CA VAL A 21 7.01 -22.00 -5.93
C VAL A 21 5.94 -21.63 -4.90
N ILE A 22 4.86 -20.99 -5.33
CA ILE A 22 3.83 -20.43 -4.43
C ILE A 22 3.30 -21.53 -3.49
N ASP A 23 3.27 -22.79 -3.96
CA ASP A 23 2.92 -23.98 -3.18
C ASP A 23 3.90 -24.32 -2.05
N SER A 24 5.06 -23.69 -1.97
CA SER A 24 6.04 -23.87 -0.89
C SER A 24 5.85 -22.87 0.26
N VAL A 25 5.02 -21.83 0.08
CA VAL A 25 4.76 -20.81 1.11
C VAL A 25 4.00 -21.44 2.28
N ARG A 26 4.59 -21.36 3.46
CA ARG A 26 4.01 -21.87 4.72
C ARG A 26 3.48 -20.74 5.60
N THR A 27 4.21 -19.63 5.66
CA THR A 27 3.85 -18.48 6.49
C THR A 27 4.02 -17.20 5.69
N ILE A 28 3.12 -16.25 5.94
CA ILE A 28 3.14 -14.90 5.39
C ILE A 28 3.08 -13.94 6.56
N ILE A 29 4.00 -12.99 6.61
CA ILE A 29 4.00 -11.89 7.58
C ILE A 29 3.79 -10.59 6.80
N ILE A 30 2.84 -9.79 7.23
CA ILE A 30 2.60 -8.44 6.73
C ILE A 30 2.86 -7.49 7.89
N ASP A 31 3.90 -6.69 7.77
CA ASP A 31 4.37 -5.75 8.79
C ASP A 31 4.27 -4.34 8.21
N TYR A 32 3.45 -3.51 8.83
CA TYR A 32 3.27 -2.11 8.44
C TYR A 32 3.67 -1.19 9.58
N GLY A 33 4.45 -0.15 9.27
CA GLY A 33 4.87 0.89 10.19
C GLY A 33 4.68 2.28 9.62
N LYS A 34 4.15 3.20 10.43
CA LYS A 34 4.13 4.64 10.14
C LYS A 34 4.58 5.41 11.36
N GLY A 35 5.57 6.26 11.18
CA GLY A 35 6.09 7.10 12.24
C GLY A 35 7.13 8.07 11.75
N ASN A 36 7.79 8.69 12.71
CA ASN A 36 8.90 9.60 12.54
C ASN A 36 9.83 9.48 13.75
N TYR A 37 11.02 10.04 13.68
CA TYR A 37 11.85 10.18 14.87
C TYR A 37 11.15 11.01 15.95
N SER A 38 11.29 10.60 17.22
CA SER A 38 10.78 11.40 18.34
C SER A 38 11.45 12.77 18.42
N LEU A 39 12.69 12.90 17.92
CA LEU A 39 13.52 14.11 17.98
C LEU A 39 13.58 14.71 19.39
N GLY A 40 13.61 13.85 20.42
CA GLY A 40 13.65 14.28 21.82
C GLY A 40 12.31 14.82 22.35
N ARG A 41 11.20 14.67 21.61
CA ARG A 41 9.86 15.08 22.04
C ARG A 41 9.13 13.91 22.71
N PRO A 42 8.48 14.14 23.86
CA PRO A 42 7.61 13.13 24.48
C PRO A 42 6.42 12.75 23.60
N GLY A 43 5.89 11.55 23.83
CA GLY A 43 4.63 11.09 23.23
C GLY A 43 4.81 10.04 22.12
N VAL A 44 3.71 9.71 21.46
CA VAL A 44 3.67 8.69 20.40
C VAL A 44 4.31 9.24 19.13
N TYR A 45 5.33 8.55 18.63
CA TYR A 45 6.03 8.91 17.39
C TYR A 45 5.87 7.85 16.29
N GLY A 46 5.31 6.68 16.61
CA GLY A 46 5.09 5.63 15.63
C GLY A 46 3.94 4.71 15.99
N LYS A 47 3.28 4.18 14.95
CA LYS A 47 2.26 3.15 15.05
C LYS A 47 2.49 2.11 13.96
N GLY A 48 2.07 0.88 14.22
CA GLY A 48 2.16 -0.17 13.22
C GLY A 48 1.20 -1.32 13.48
N GLU A 49 1.14 -2.24 12.54
CA GLU A 49 0.38 -3.48 12.67
C GLU A 49 1.16 -4.64 12.05
N ILE A 50 1.13 -5.80 12.72
CA ILE A 50 1.66 -7.04 12.16
C ILE A 50 0.54 -8.06 12.05
N LEU A 51 0.37 -8.61 10.86
CA LEU A 51 -0.48 -9.77 10.57
C LEU A 51 0.39 -10.95 10.18
N GLU A 52 0.05 -12.13 10.70
CA GLU A 52 0.68 -13.39 10.30
C GLU A 52 -0.39 -14.37 9.86
N LEU A 53 -0.18 -14.95 8.68
CA LEU A 53 -0.98 -16.03 8.13
C LEU A 53 -0.14 -17.29 8.03
N THR A 54 -0.67 -18.42 8.46
CA THR A 54 -0.02 -19.73 8.31
C THR A 54 -0.92 -20.67 7.53
N ARG A 55 -0.31 -21.42 6.60
CA ARG A 55 -0.98 -22.41 5.78
C ARG A 55 -1.47 -23.58 6.63
N THR A 56 -2.71 -23.99 6.44
CA THR A 56 -3.34 -25.14 7.08
C THR A 56 -3.03 -26.43 6.32
N GLN A 57 -3.41 -27.57 6.87
CA GLN A 57 -3.34 -28.85 6.18
C GLN A 57 -4.25 -28.93 4.94
N SER A 58 -5.37 -28.17 4.92
CA SER A 58 -6.24 -28.06 3.73
C SER A 58 -5.60 -27.24 2.60
N GLY A 59 -4.53 -26.51 2.90
CA GLY A 59 -3.84 -25.63 1.98
C GLY A 59 -4.27 -24.17 2.04
N ASP A 60 -5.39 -23.86 2.70
CA ASP A 60 -5.84 -22.50 3.00
C ASP A 60 -4.94 -21.81 4.03
N PHE A 61 -5.15 -20.53 4.26
CA PHE A 61 -4.38 -19.74 5.21
C PHE A 61 -5.25 -19.30 6.38
N LYS A 62 -4.70 -19.28 7.60
CA LYS A 62 -5.39 -18.73 8.78
C LYS A 62 -4.55 -17.66 9.43
N PHE A 63 -5.19 -16.63 9.96
CA PHE A 63 -4.52 -15.63 10.79
C PHE A 63 -4.07 -16.26 12.12
N THR A 64 -2.77 -16.34 12.34
CA THR A 64 -2.15 -16.87 13.57
C THR A 64 -1.73 -15.75 14.51
N ARG A 65 -1.45 -14.57 13.97
CA ARG A 65 -1.03 -13.40 14.74
C ARG A 65 -1.65 -12.12 14.20
N ARG A 66 -2.05 -11.25 15.13
CA ARG A 66 -2.40 -9.86 14.86
C ARG A 66 -1.95 -8.99 16.03
N LEU A 67 -1.07 -8.04 15.75
CA LEU A 67 -0.50 -7.11 16.74
C LEU A 67 -0.71 -5.68 16.26
N SER A 68 -1.19 -4.79 17.14
CA SER A 68 -0.96 -3.36 16.97
C SER A 68 0.29 -2.98 17.76
N ILE A 69 1.11 -2.12 17.19
CA ILE A 69 2.37 -1.65 17.78
C ILE A 69 2.27 -0.14 17.97
N VAL A 70 2.71 0.34 19.12
CA VAL A 70 2.85 1.77 19.40
C VAL A 70 4.27 2.05 19.87
N ALA A 71 4.95 2.98 19.21
CA ALA A 71 6.25 3.48 19.60
C ALA A 71 6.09 4.87 20.21
N SER A 72 6.62 5.08 21.41
CA SER A 72 6.49 6.32 22.16
C SER A 72 7.77 6.69 22.90
N ALA A 73 7.96 7.99 23.12
CA ALA A 73 9.01 8.53 23.98
C ALA A 73 8.39 8.93 25.32
N GLY A 74 9.09 8.63 26.42
CA GLY A 74 8.71 9.04 27.77
C GLY A 74 8.70 10.56 27.93
N ASN A 75 8.32 11.04 29.12
CA ASN A 75 8.24 12.47 29.44
C ASN A 75 9.60 13.19 29.31
N ASP A 76 10.71 12.45 29.37
CA ASP A 76 12.06 12.96 29.16
C ASP A 76 12.44 13.11 27.67
N GLY A 77 11.59 12.63 26.75
CA GLY A 77 11.83 12.60 25.31
C GLY A 77 12.94 11.63 24.86
N LYS A 78 13.58 10.92 25.79
CA LYS A 78 14.78 10.11 25.57
C LYS A 78 14.56 8.62 25.82
N THR A 79 13.70 8.28 26.79
CA THR A 79 13.36 6.89 27.06
C THR A 79 12.36 6.41 26.01
N LEU A 80 12.77 5.45 25.18
CA LEU A 80 11.95 4.93 24.09
C LEU A 80 11.23 3.65 24.51
N HIS A 81 9.93 3.59 24.23
CA HIS A 81 9.06 2.46 24.50
C HIS A 81 8.47 1.91 23.20
N LYS A 82 8.27 0.60 23.16
CA LYS A 82 7.56 -0.09 22.08
C LYS A 82 6.57 -1.07 22.67
N ASP A 83 5.31 -0.67 22.72
CA ASP A 83 4.22 -1.46 23.25
C ASP A 83 3.52 -2.23 22.14
N SER A 84 2.93 -3.37 22.48
CA SER A 84 2.11 -4.13 21.55
C SER A 84 0.83 -4.63 22.19
N ILE A 85 -0.25 -4.60 21.41
CA ILE A 85 -1.56 -5.14 21.78
C ILE A 85 -1.87 -6.31 20.85
N ARG A 86 -2.11 -7.49 21.42
CA ARG A 86 -2.50 -8.68 20.65
C ARG A 86 -4.01 -8.77 20.50
N PHE A 87 -4.46 -8.87 19.26
CA PHE A 87 -5.87 -9.11 18.95
C PHE A 87 -6.14 -10.60 18.79
N SER A 88 -7.33 -11.03 19.18
CA SER A 88 -7.79 -12.40 18.91
C SER A 88 -7.96 -12.60 17.42
N THR A 89 -7.41 -13.70 16.90
CA THR A 89 -7.62 -14.14 15.50
C THR A 89 -8.64 -15.26 15.39
N LYS A 90 -9.22 -15.72 16.51
CA LYS A 90 -10.11 -16.91 16.56
C LYS A 90 -11.35 -16.78 15.67
N ASN A 91 -11.88 -15.56 15.53
CA ASN A 91 -13.10 -15.28 14.77
C ASN A 91 -12.82 -14.80 13.34
N LEU A 92 -11.55 -14.74 12.92
CA LEU A 92 -11.22 -14.41 11.54
C LEU A 92 -11.38 -15.67 10.69
N PRO A 93 -12.15 -15.63 9.59
CA PRO A 93 -12.32 -16.78 8.72
C PRO A 93 -10.98 -17.18 8.09
N PRO A 94 -10.78 -18.46 7.77
CA PRO A 94 -9.69 -18.87 6.90
C PRO A 94 -9.75 -18.13 5.57
N VAL A 95 -8.58 -17.83 5.02
CA VAL A 95 -8.39 -17.23 3.70
C VAL A 95 -8.15 -18.35 2.69
N PRO A 96 -9.01 -18.47 1.66
CA PRO A 96 -8.83 -19.45 0.59
C PRO A 96 -7.45 -19.31 -0.08
N LYS A 97 -6.80 -20.45 -0.37
CA LYS A 97 -5.47 -20.45 -1.01
C LYS A 97 -5.45 -19.66 -2.32
N GLU A 98 -6.55 -19.65 -3.09
CA GLU A 98 -6.66 -18.99 -4.39
C GLU A 98 -6.51 -17.47 -4.25
N LYS A 99 -7.05 -16.87 -3.17
CA LYS A 99 -6.90 -15.44 -2.90
C LYS A 99 -5.45 -15.09 -2.61
N ILE A 100 -4.78 -15.90 -1.78
CA ILE A 100 -3.35 -15.72 -1.48
C ILE A 100 -2.50 -15.90 -2.74
N PHE A 101 -2.82 -16.87 -3.58
CA PHE A 101 -2.06 -17.16 -4.79
C PHE A 101 -2.23 -16.06 -5.83
N TYR A 102 -3.46 -15.56 -6.00
CA TYR A 102 -3.73 -14.40 -6.85
C TYR A 102 -2.92 -13.19 -6.37
N TRP A 103 -2.99 -12.88 -5.06
CA TRP A 103 -2.25 -11.76 -4.47
C TRP A 103 -0.73 -11.90 -4.64
N LEU A 104 -0.15 -13.07 -4.34
CA LEU A 104 1.26 -13.33 -4.56
C LEU A 104 1.65 -13.24 -6.04
N THR A 105 0.78 -13.64 -6.97
CA THR A 105 1.01 -13.43 -8.41
C THR A 105 1.12 -11.95 -8.73
N GLN A 106 0.24 -11.11 -8.17
CA GLN A 106 0.32 -9.65 -8.35
C GLN A 106 1.61 -9.07 -7.77
N LEU A 107 2.03 -9.51 -6.59
CA LEU A 107 3.30 -9.11 -5.98
C LEU A 107 4.54 -9.54 -6.78
N ASN A 108 4.40 -10.48 -7.71
CA ASN A 108 5.47 -10.98 -8.57
C ASN A 108 5.39 -10.45 -10.00
N THR A 109 4.43 -9.59 -10.31
CA THR A 109 4.19 -9.07 -11.66
C THR A 109 4.34 -7.56 -11.66
N ASP A 110 5.16 -7.03 -12.58
CA ASP A 110 5.20 -5.59 -12.85
C ASP A 110 4.13 -5.21 -13.88
N LYS A 111 3.20 -4.33 -13.51
CA LYS A 111 2.08 -3.89 -14.36
C LYS A 111 2.11 -2.41 -14.68
N GLN A 112 2.83 -1.59 -13.90
CA GLN A 112 2.87 -0.14 -14.06
C GLN A 112 1.46 0.50 -14.09
N ASN A 113 0.52 -0.04 -13.30
CA ASN A 113 -0.90 0.31 -13.34
C ASN A 113 -1.29 1.50 -12.46
N PHE A 114 -0.33 2.34 -12.07
CA PHE A 114 -0.59 3.66 -11.48
C PHE A 114 -1.08 4.63 -12.58
N THR A 115 -2.32 4.45 -13.02
CA THR A 115 -2.92 5.11 -14.19
C THR A 115 -4.37 5.47 -13.91
N GLN A 116 -4.89 6.48 -14.59
CA GLN A 116 -6.29 6.89 -14.46
C GLN A 116 -7.25 5.71 -14.73
N SER A 117 -7.02 4.95 -15.82
CA SER A 117 -7.87 3.82 -16.19
C SER A 117 -7.95 2.71 -15.13
N PHE A 118 -6.93 2.59 -14.29
CA PHE A 118 -6.92 1.62 -13.21
C PHE A 118 -7.55 2.18 -11.94
N ILE A 119 -7.22 3.42 -11.59
CA ILE A 119 -7.56 4.06 -10.32
C ILE A 119 -9.00 4.56 -10.33
N GLU A 120 -9.41 5.33 -11.35
CA GLU A 120 -10.70 6.04 -11.38
C GLU A 120 -11.91 5.12 -11.15
N PRO A 121 -12.01 3.92 -11.77
CA PRO A 121 -13.16 3.04 -11.54
C PRO A 121 -13.26 2.47 -10.12
N ARG A 122 -12.20 2.61 -9.31
CA ARG A 122 -12.10 2.09 -7.94
C ARG A 122 -12.22 3.19 -6.88
N LEU A 123 -12.29 4.46 -7.30
CA LEU A 123 -12.46 5.58 -6.39
C LEU A 123 -13.92 5.77 -5.98
N ALA A 124 -14.12 5.99 -4.69
CA ALA A 124 -15.37 6.53 -4.17
C ALA A 124 -15.47 8.02 -4.55
N THR A 125 -16.64 8.47 -4.97
CA THR A 125 -16.88 9.90 -5.17
C THR A 125 -16.79 10.63 -3.82
N PRO A 126 -15.91 11.63 -3.67
CA PRO A 126 -15.76 12.34 -2.41
C PRO A 126 -17.03 13.12 -2.07
N GLU A 127 -17.39 13.13 -0.79
CA GLU A 127 -18.52 13.92 -0.33
C GLU A 127 -18.16 15.41 -0.25
N ARG A 128 -19.14 16.30 -0.48
CA ARG A 128 -18.92 17.74 -0.29
C ARG A 128 -18.37 18.09 1.09
N LYS A 129 -18.80 17.37 2.13
CA LYS A 129 -18.33 17.58 3.50
C LYS A 129 -16.84 17.26 3.63
N GLU A 130 -16.41 16.13 3.07
CA GLU A 130 -15.01 15.69 3.04
C GLU A 130 -14.13 16.72 2.32
N ILE A 131 -14.53 17.18 1.13
CA ILE A 131 -13.79 18.22 0.38
C ILE A 131 -13.61 19.50 1.21
N VAL A 132 -14.67 19.94 1.90
CA VAL A 132 -14.62 21.13 2.75
C VAL A 132 -13.74 20.92 3.98
N GLU A 133 -13.73 19.72 4.56
CA GLU A 133 -12.88 19.38 5.70
C GLU A 133 -11.40 19.37 5.31
N ILE A 134 -11.05 18.79 4.16
CA ILE A 134 -9.68 18.79 3.62
C ILE A 134 -9.24 20.22 3.31
N ALA A 135 -10.05 21.01 2.61
CA ALA A 135 -9.72 22.41 2.32
C ALA A 135 -9.50 23.23 3.61
N LYS A 136 -10.25 22.97 4.68
CA LYS A 136 -10.01 23.64 5.98
C LYS A 136 -8.72 23.19 6.64
N LYS A 137 -8.38 21.90 6.55
CA LYS A 137 -7.17 21.32 7.14
C LYS A 137 -5.91 22.03 6.63
N TYR A 138 -5.91 22.43 5.36
CA TYR A 138 -4.79 23.10 4.70
C TYR A 138 -4.94 24.63 4.59
N ASP A 139 -5.92 25.24 5.27
CA ASP A 139 -6.23 26.68 5.18
C ASP A 139 -6.54 27.18 3.76
N GLU A 140 -7.15 26.32 2.95
CA GLU A 140 -7.48 26.54 1.55
C GLU A 140 -8.99 26.70 1.30
N LEU A 141 -9.78 26.89 2.36
CA LEU A 141 -11.24 27.04 2.24
C LEU A 141 -11.62 28.22 1.33
N TRP A 142 -10.79 29.25 1.27
CA TRP A 142 -10.97 30.41 0.39
C TRP A 142 -10.86 30.02 -1.09
N LYS A 143 -10.04 29.03 -1.44
CA LYS A 143 -9.89 28.52 -2.81
C LYS A 143 -11.22 27.95 -3.32
N LEU A 144 -11.97 27.25 -2.46
CA LEU A 144 -13.33 26.78 -2.80
C LEU A 144 -14.34 27.92 -2.99
N LYS A 145 -14.16 29.07 -2.33
CA LYS A 145 -15.15 30.17 -2.31
C LYS A 145 -14.88 31.26 -3.34
N GLY A 146 -13.64 31.36 -3.84
CA GLY A 146 -13.19 32.51 -4.61
C GLY A 146 -12.94 33.73 -3.72
N PHE A 147 -12.21 34.72 -4.24
CA PHE A 147 -12.00 36.01 -3.54
C PHE A 147 -13.31 36.79 -3.39
N ASP A 148 -14.21 36.69 -4.37
CA ASP A 148 -15.61 37.07 -4.28
C ASP A 148 -16.42 35.81 -4.00
N ALA A 149 -17.11 35.76 -2.86
CA ALA A 149 -17.80 34.58 -2.34
C ALA A 149 -19.07 34.17 -3.14
N ASP A 150 -18.93 33.91 -4.45
CA ASP A 150 -20.01 33.41 -5.29
C ASP A 150 -20.26 31.92 -5.06
N ARG A 151 -21.49 31.58 -4.67
CA ARG A 151 -21.95 30.20 -4.46
C ARG A 151 -21.87 29.35 -5.73
N THR A 152 -21.88 29.95 -6.91
CA THR A 152 -21.84 29.25 -8.21
C THR A 152 -20.45 28.69 -8.48
N ASP A 153 -19.39 29.47 -8.22
CA ASP A 153 -18.00 29.04 -8.40
C ASP A 153 -17.64 27.88 -7.45
N SER A 154 -18.07 27.96 -6.18
CA SER A 154 -17.89 26.86 -5.23
C SER A 154 -18.54 25.56 -5.67
N ARG A 155 -19.77 25.63 -6.21
CA ARG A 155 -20.48 24.42 -6.68
C ARG A 155 -19.78 23.79 -7.86
N LYS A 156 -19.29 24.62 -8.80
CA LYS A 156 -18.53 24.15 -9.96
C LYS A 156 -17.25 23.42 -9.54
N LYS A 157 -16.43 24.06 -8.69
CA LYS A 157 -15.17 23.47 -8.20
C LYS A 157 -15.39 22.16 -7.44
N ILE A 158 -16.39 22.12 -6.56
CA ILE A 158 -16.76 20.88 -5.88
C ILE A 158 -17.16 19.81 -6.90
N GLY A 159 -17.94 20.15 -7.92
CA GLY A 159 -18.31 19.22 -8.99
C GLY A 159 -17.11 18.69 -9.77
N GLU A 160 -16.13 19.54 -10.10
CA GLU A 160 -14.88 19.14 -10.78
C GLU A 160 -14.04 18.19 -9.91
N ILE A 161 -13.95 18.44 -8.60
CA ILE A 161 -13.29 17.54 -7.65
C ILE A 161 -14.02 16.19 -7.58
N GLN A 162 -15.35 16.21 -7.47
CA GLN A 162 -16.16 14.99 -7.39
C GLN A 162 -16.10 14.12 -8.64
N SER A 163 -15.92 14.74 -9.82
CA SER A 163 -15.73 14.04 -11.08
C SER A 163 -14.26 13.66 -11.35
N PHE A 164 -13.36 13.83 -10.37
CA PHE A 164 -11.92 13.59 -10.54
C PHE A 164 -11.32 14.29 -11.77
N ASN A 165 -11.76 15.53 -12.05
CA ASN A 165 -11.24 16.32 -13.15
C ASN A 165 -9.72 16.51 -13.01
N MET A 166 -8.94 16.20 -14.04
CA MET A 166 -7.47 16.24 -14.03
C MET A 166 -6.79 15.14 -13.21
N LEU A 167 -7.48 14.02 -12.92
CA LEU A 167 -6.87 12.87 -12.26
C LEU A 167 -5.58 12.40 -12.95
N ASP A 168 -5.54 12.31 -14.29
CA ASP A 168 -4.30 11.93 -15.01
C ASP A 168 -3.12 12.86 -14.70
N SER A 169 -3.35 14.18 -14.65
CA SER A 169 -2.30 15.17 -14.34
C SER A 169 -1.80 15.03 -12.91
N PHE A 170 -2.71 14.79 -11.96
CA PHE A 170 -2.35 14.49 -10.58
C PHE A 170 -1.54 13.20 -10.47
N LEU A 171 -1.96 12.12 -11.14
CA LEU A 171 -1.24 10.84 -11.12
C LEU A 171 0.14 10.95 -11.78
N HIS A 172 0.29 11.78 -12.81
CA HIS A 172 1.59 12.05 -13.41
C HIS A 172 2.52 12.79 -12.42
N TYR A 173 1.98 13.75 -11.67
CA TYR A 173 2.70 14.48 -10.62
C TYR A 173 3.12 13.55 -9.46
N GLN A 174 2.21 12.67 -9.05
CA GLN A 174 2.36 11.79 -7.89
C GLN A 174 3.12 10.49 -8.18
N LYS A 175 3.54 10.28 -9.43
CA LYS A 175 4.18 9.03 -9.86
C LYS A 175 5.48 8.82 -9.08
N ILE A 176 5.54 7.73 -8.33
CA ILE A 176 6.71 7.36 -7.52
C ILE A 176 7.96 7.26 -8.39
N ILE A 177 9.00 8.00 -8.01
CA ILE A 177 10.35 7.85 -8.57
C ILE A 177 11.02 6.67 -7.88
N ILE A 178 11.07 5.53 -8.57
CA ILE A 178 11.65 4.30 -8.02
C ILE A 178 13.18 4.35 -8.14
N ASN A 179 13.81 4.97 -7.15
CA ASN A 179 15.25 4.92 -7.00
C ASN A 179 15.60 3.72 -6.10
N PRO A 180 16.33 2.71 -6.62
CA PRO A 180 16.54 1.43 -5.93
C PRO A 180 17.43 1.54 -4.67
N GLU A 181 17.95 2.73 -4.37
CA GLU A 181 18.91 2.95 -3.28
C GLU A 181 18.30 3.55 -2.00
N ILE A 182 17.00 3.85 -1.98
CA ILE A 182 16.35 4.36 -0.75
C ILE A 182 15.87 3.18 0.09
N VAL A 183 16.82 2.51 0.75
CA VAL A 183 16.53 1.69 1.92
C VAL A 183 16.35 2.68 3.08
N SER A 184 15.10 3.04 3.41
CA SER A 184 14.87 3.84 4.62
C SER A 184 15.15 2.98 5.84
N ALA A 185 16.20 3.32 6.58
CA ALA A 185 16.64 2.61 7.79
C ALA A 185 15.73 2.83 9.01
N ASP A 186 14.61 3.54 8.83
CA ASP A 186 13.77 4.07 9.90
C ASP A 186 12.30 3.74 9.69
N VAL A 187 11.49 3.84 10.76
CA VAL A 187 10.03 3.66 10.74
C VAL A 187 9.40 4.77 9.91
N TYR A 188 9.46 4.59 8.60
CA TYR A 188 9.02 5.52 7.58
C TYR A 188 7.93 4.79 6.81
N ASN A 189 6.72 5.36 6.78
CA ASN A 189 5.50 4.84 6.14
C ASN A 189 5.72 3.68 5.13
N ASP A 190 5.88 2.46 5.65
CA ASP A 190 6.32 1.28 4.90
C ASP A 190 5.48 0.06 5.23
N LEU A 191 5.38 -0.83 4.25
CA LEU A 191 4.77 -2.14 4.43
C LEU A 191 5.72 -3.18 3.86
N LYS A 192 6.11 -4.12 4.69
CA LYS A 192 6.92 -5.28 4.33
C LYS A 192 6.07 -6.54 4.34
N ILE A 193 6.19 -7.33 3.27
CA ILE A 193 5.57 -8.64 3.16
C ILE A 193 6.70 -9.67 3.14
N THR A 194 6.67 -10.62 4.05
CA THR A 194 7.63 -11.72 4.10
C THR A 194 6.91 -13.04 3.87
N THR A 195 7.27 -13.76 2.81
CA THR A 195 6.82 -15.13 2.57
C THR A 195 7.89 -16.11 3.00
N ILE A 196 7.53 -17.09 3.83
CA ILE A 196 8.45 -18.08 4.41
C ILE A 196 8.03 -19.48 3.93
N GLY A 197 8.93 -20.16 3.24
CA GLY A 197 8.79 -21.55 2.81
C GLY A 197 9.85 -22.48 3.42
N ALA A 198 9.89 -23.73 2.97
CA ALA A 198 10.77 -24.77 3.53
C ALA A 198 12.29 -24.50 3.35
N GLY A 199 12.67 -23.65 2.41
CA GLY A 199 14.07 -23.28 2.16
C GLY A 199 14.23 -21.93 1.45
N ASP A 200 13.16 -21.12 1.43
CA ASP A 200 13.16 -19.82 0.76
C ASP A 200 12.39 -18.81 1.61
N THR A 201 12.93 -17.59 1.71
CA THR A 201 12.25 -16.43 2.26
C THR A 201 12.33 -15.30 1.25
N THR A 202 11.18 -14.83 0.77
CA THR A 202 11.10 -13.66 -0.10
C THR A 202 10.52 -12.49 0.67
N GLU A 203 11.12 -11.31 0.51
CA GLU A 203 10.64 -10.06 1.08
C GLU A 203 10.20 -9.13 -0.04
N TYR A 204 9.02 -8.53 0.12
CA TYR A 204 8.50 -7.47 -0.74
C TYR A 204 8.40 -6.21 0.11
N HIS A 205 8.92 -5.11 -0.44
CA HIS A 205 8.82 -3.81 0.20
C HIS A 205 7.89 -2.93 -0.63
N CYS A 206 6.95 -2.34 0.07
CA CYS A 206 6.01 -1.38 -0.46
C CYS A 206 6.27 -0.02 0.17
N GLN A 207 6.26 1.03 -0.65
CA GLN A 207 6.45 2.40 -0.20
C GLN A 207 5.11 3.11 -0.12
N PHE A 208 4.80 3.72 1.02
CA PHE A 208 3.58 4.51 1.25
C PHE A 208 3.87 6.00 1.48
N PHE A 209 5.04 6.52 1.07
CA PHE A 209 5.28 7.97 1.09
C PHE A 209 4.31 8.74 0.20
N GLU A 210 3.93 8.14 -0.93
CA GLU A 210 2.91 8.68 -1.84
C GLU A 210 1.70 7.74 -1.83
N SER A 211 0.48 8.29 -1.74
CA SER A 211 -0.75 7.51 -1.81
C SER A 211 -1.17 7.22 -3.26
N PRO A 212 -1.85 6.08 -3.51
CA PRO A 212 -1.82 4.87 -2.69
C PRO A 212 -0.43 4.25 -2.80
N GLY A 213 0.17 3.92 -1.64
CA GLY A 213 1.47 3.26 -1.66
C GLY A 213 1.42 1.93 -2.38
N GLN A 214 2.55 1.43 -2.88
CA GLN A 214 2.57 0.24 -3.73
C GLN A 214 3.83 -0.59 -3.54
N PRO A 215 3.82 -1.88 -3.91
CA PRO A 215 5.04 -2.65 -4.05
C PRO A 215 6.03 -1.90 -4.94
N ILE A 216 7.31 -1.89 -4.57
CA ILE A 216 8.38 -1.27 -5.35
C ILE A 216 9.61 -2.18 -5.51
N SER A 217 9.84 -3.09 -4.55
CA SER A 217 10.98 -3.99 -4.60
C SER A 217 10.69 -5.37 -4.04
N ARG A 218 11.43 -6.35 -4.54
CA ARG A 218 11.44 -7.73 -4.11
C ARG A 218 12.86 -8.22 -3.91
N TYR A 219 13.08 -8.91 -2.78
CA TYR A 219 14.33 -9.52 -2.38
C TYR A 219 14.13 -11.03 -2.24
N LYS A 220 14.76 -11.81 -3.12
CA LYS A 220 14.73 -13.29 -3.03
C LYS A 220 15.79 -13.77 -2.05
N HIS A 221 15.48 -14.81 -1.27
CA HIS A 221 16.38 -15.37 -0.25
C HIS A 221 16.92 -14.33 0.75
N ARG A 222 16.19 -13.23 0.99
CA ARG A 222 16.66 -12.05 1.73
C ARG A 222 17.99 -11.45 1.23
N SER A 223 18.35 -11.71 -0.02
CA SER A 223 19.57 -11.18 -0.61
C SER A 223 19.30 -9.77 -1.14
N TYR A 224 19.82 -8.76 -0.45
CA TYR A 224 19.75 -7.35 -0.89
C TYR A 224 20.54 -7.08 -2.19
N SER A 225 21.33 -8.06 -2.66
CA SER A 225 22.03 -8.00 -3.95
C SER A 225 21.16 -8.36 -5.17
N THR A 226 19.99 -8.98 -4.98
CA THR A 226 19.10 -9.43 -6.07
C THR A 226 17.73 -8.74 -6.01
N VAL A 227 17.77 -7.41 -6.10
CA VAL A 227 16.57 -6.56 -6.08
C VAL A 227 15.86 -6.61 -7.42
N SER A 228 14.58 -7.00 -7.41
CA SER A 228 13.69 -6.81 -8.56
C SER A 228 12.76 -5.64 -8.30
N LYS A 229 12.65 -4.69 -9.25
CA LYS A 229 11.64 -3.64 -9.22
C LYS A 229 10.29 -4.21 -9.63
N ILE A 230 9.23 -3.88 -8.90
CA ILE A 230 7.86 -4.36 -9.17
C ILE A 230 6.92 -3.20 -8.89
N VAL A 231 6.07 -2.81 -9.84
CA VAL A 231 5.04 -1.78 -9.64
C VAL A 231 3.68 -2.37 -9.98
N ASN A 232 2.86 -2.60 -8.97
CA ASN A 232 1.54 -3.19 -9.20
C ASN A 232 0.54 -2.88 -8.08
N LEU A 233 -0.31 -1.89 -8.30
CA LEU A 233 -1.43 -1.55 -7.42
C LEU A 233 -2.51 -2.63 -7.33
N GLU A 234 -2.56 -3.58 -8.27
CA GLU A 234 -3.51 -4.70 -8.19
C GLU A 234 -3.14 -5.62 -7.01
N ALA A 235 -1.90 -5.59 -6.54
CA ALA A 235 -1.50 -6.28 -5.32
C ALA A 235 -2.21 -5.70 -4.08
N ASN A 236 -2.49 -4.39 -4.05
CA ASN A 236 -3.20 -3.78 -2.93
C ASN A 236 -4.67 -4.20 -2.90
N THR A 237 -5.35 -4.11 -4.04
CA THR A 237 -6.76 -4.51 -4.15
C THR A 237 -6.93 -5.99 -3.84
N ALA A 238 -6.06 -6.84 -4.38
CA ALA A 238 -6.06 -8.28 -4.09
C ALA A 238 -5.82 -8.59 -2.60
N ALA A 239 -5.03 -7.78 -1.89
CA ALA A 239 -4.83 -7.95 -0.45
C ALA A 239 -6.11 -7.62 0.33
N GLN A 240 -6.82 -6.56 -0.05
CA GLN A 240 -8.05 -6.12 0.63
C GLN A 240 -9.16 -7.18 0.58
N ASP A 241 -9.13 -8.11 -0.39
CA ASP A 241 -10.10 -9.22 -0.51
C ASP A 241 -10.06 -10.23 0.65
N PHE A 242 -8.99 -10.24 1.45
CA PHE A 242 -8.84 -11.18 2.56
C PHE A 242 -8.39 -10.53 3.88
N LEU A 243 -7.91 -9.29 3.84
CA LEU A 243 -7.48 -8.60 5.06
C LEU A 243 -8.67 -8.21 5.95
N PRO A 244 -8.51 -8.18 7.28
CA PRO A 244 -9.57 -7.72 8.18
C PRO A 244 -9.86 -6.24 7.92
N LYS A 245 -11.12 -5.87 7.62
CA LYS A 245 -11.51 -4.50 7.24
C LYS A 245 -11.13 -3.40 8.24
N HIS A 246 -11.04 -3.73 9.52
CA HIS A 246 -10.69 -2.81 10.60
C HIS A 246 -9.18 -2.79 10.91
N SER A 247 -8.37 -3.53 10.14
CA SER A 247 -6.91 -3.50 10.25
C SER A 247 -6.36 -2.17 9.71
N MET A 248 -5.22 -1.76 10.25
CA MET A 248 -4.45 -0.63 9.73
C MET A 248 -3.94 -0.95 8.33
N ILE A 249 -3.42 -2.17 8.13
CA ILE A 249 -2.93 -2.65 6.83
C ILE A 249 -4.02 -2.58 5.75
N TYR A 250 -5.25 -3.02 6.04
CA TYR A 250 -6.36 -2.90 5.08
C TYR A 250 -6.61 -1.45 4.64
N ARG A 251 -6.57 -0.51 5.59
CA ARG A 251 -6.88 0.90 5.33
C ARG A 251 -5.80 1.59 4.50
N VAL A 252 -4.53 1.28 4.74
CA VAL A 252 -3.43 1.92 4.01
C VAL A 252 -3.31 1.41 2.58
N LEU A 253 -3.77 0.18 2.33
CA LEU A 253 -3.86 -0.41 0.99
C LEU A 253 -5.07 0.08 0.19
N ASP A 254 -5.99 0.82 0.81
CA ASP A 254 -7.18 1.33 0.14
C ASP A 254 -6.80 2.41 -0.88
N ILE A 255 -7.23 2.23 -2.14
CA ILE A 255 -6.98 3.20 -3.21
C ILE A 255 -7.62 4.56 -2.89
N ASN A 256 -8.70 4.59 -2.09
CA ASN A 256 -9.35 5.83 -1.67
C ASN A 256 -8.47 6.72 -0.79
N THR A 257 -7.34 6.21 -0.26
CA THR A 257 -6.34 7.04 0.42
C THR A 257 -5.80 8.17 -0.44
N ILE A 258 -5.89 8.05 -1.77
CA ILE A 258 -5.45 9.08 -2.72
C ILE A 258 -6.33 10.32 -2.76
N ILE A 259 -7.58 10.22 -2.29
CA ILE A 259 -8.59 11.27 -2.45
C ILE A 259 -8.17 12.54 -1.73
N GLU A 260 -7.60 12.40 -0.53
CA GLU A 260 -7.13 13.55 0.25
C GLU A 260 -6.01 14.30 -0.50
N ASP A 261 -5.00 13.57 -0.97
CA ASP A 261 -3.85 14.12 -1.70
C ASP A 261 -4.29 14.74 -3.04
N TYR A 262 -5.27 14.13 -3.72
CA TYR A 262 -5.85 14.68 -4.94
C TYR A 262 -6.60 15.99 -4.69
N ILE A 263 -7.41 16.07 -3.63
CA ILE A 263 -8.17 17.29 -3.29
C ILE A 263 -7.21 18.43 -2.96
N ASP A 264 -6.20 18.17 -2.13
CA ASP A 264 -5.17 19.15 -1.76
C ASP A 264 -4.42 19.64 -3.02
N TRP A 265 -3.92 18.72 -3.84
CA TRP A 265 -3.24 19.06 -5.08
C TRP A 265 -4.12 19.85 -6.05
N TYR A 266 -5.41 19.48 -6.17
CA TYR A 266 -6.34 20.15 -7.07
C TYR A 266 -6.56 21.60 -6.64
N LEU A 267 -6.71 21.84 -5.34
CA LEU A 267 -6.86 23.18 -4.79
C LEU A 267 -5.57 23.99 -4.93
N ASP A 268 -4.39 23.38 -4.83
CA ASP A 268 -3.10 24.06 -5.02
C ASP A 268 -2.79 24.41 -6.49
N LYS A 269 -2.96 23.47 -7.43
CA LYS A 269 -2.52 23.65 -8.83
C LYS A 269 -3.45 24.49 -9.70
N LYS A 270 -4.73 24.63 -9.33
CA LYS A 270 -5.74 25.32 -10.16
C LYS A 270 -5.95 26.79 -9.80
N MET A 271 -5.20 27.37 -8.85
CA MET A 271 -5.37 28.78 -8.45
C MET A 271 -4.06 29.55 -8.35
#